data_AF-A0A7J4ELC2-F1
#
_entry.id   AF-A0A7J4ELC2-F1
#
_cell.length_a   1.000
_cell.length_b   1.000
_cell.length_c   1.000
_cell.angle_alpha   90.00
_cell.angle_beta   90.00
_cell.angle_gamma   90.00
#
_symmetry.space_group_name_H-M   'P 1'
#
loop_
_entity.id
_entity.type
_entity.pdbx_description
1 polymer ?
#
loop_
_entity_poly.entity_id
_entity_poly.type
_entity_poly.pdbx_seq_one_letter_code
_entity_poly.pdbx_strand_id
1 'polypeptide(L)' 'MESHEYLLKHSQELSEEYPGKYLAIVDDRVVAVSNSGHDAFENAKKICPGKEIYITYMPTELQL' A
#
# COMPACT_ATOMS: atom_id res chain seq x y z
N MET A 1 13.91 6.07 2.73
CA MET A 1 13.66 4.80 3.41
C MET A 1 13.09 3.90 2.32
N GLU A 2 13.40 2.61 2.34
CA GLU A 2 12.90 1.74 1.27
C GLU A 2 11.41 1.47 1.53
N SER A 3 10.60 1.29 0.48
CA SER A 3 9.13 1.14 0.63
C SER A 3 8.73 -0.01 1.57
N HIS A 4 9.59 -1.03 1.70
CA HIS A 4 9.41 -2.13 2.64
C HIS A 4 9.63 -1.72 4.11
N GLU A 5 10.56 -0.80 4.40
CA GLU A 5 10.80 -0.27 5.74
C GLU A 5 9.63 0.59 6.21
N TYR A 6 9.05 1.40 5.32
CA TYR A 6 7.82 2.15 5.58
C TYR A 6 6.67 1.22 5.98
N LEU A 7 6.45 0.16 5.20
CA LEU A 7 5.40 -0.81 5.48
C LEU A 7 5.60 -1.46 6.85
N LEU A 8 6.81 -1.90 7.18
CA LEU A 8 7.06 -2.54 8.48
C LEU A 8 6.76 -1.59 9.64
N LYS A 9 7.22 -0.34 9.54
CA LYS A 9 7.06 0.68 10.59
C LYS A 9 5.59 1.07 10.81
N HIS A 10 4.80 1.11 9.74
CA HIS A 10 3.40 1.56 9.78
C HIS A 10 2.38 0.43 9.61
N SER A 11 2.81 -0.83 9.63
CA SER A 11 1.97 -1.99 9.32
C SER A 11 0.71 -2.08 10.17
N GLN A 12 0.81 -1.80 11.47
CA GLN A 12 -0.33 -1.82 12.38
C GLN A 12 -1.34 -0.71 12.06
N GLU A 13 -0.87 0.54 11.95
CA GLU A 13 -1.70 1.70 11.61
C GLU A 13 -2.41 1.50 10.26
N LEU A 14 -1.68 1.03 9.25
CA LEU A 14 -2.22 0.77 7.91
C LEU A 14 -3.23 -0.39 7.90
N SER A 15 -3.05 -1.40 8.74
CA SER A 15 -4.00 -2.51 8.86
C SER A 15 -5.30 -2.08 9.55
N GLU A 16 -5.21 -1.19 10.54
CA GLU A 16 -6.37 -0.60 11.21
C GLU A 16 -7.13 0.37 10.29
N GLU A 17 -6.41 1.16 9.48
CA GLU A 17 -7.00 2.16 8.59
C GLU A 17 -7.56 1.56 7.29
N TYR A 18 -6.88 0.55 6.73
CA TYR A 18 -7.21 -0.02 5.42
C TYR A 18 -7.44 -1.54 5.43
N PRO A 19 -8.29 -2.09 6.31
CA PRO A 19 -8.52 -3.52 6.40
C PRO A 19 -9.08 -4.07 5.08
N GLY A 20 -8.43 -5.11 4.56
CA GLY A 20 -8.84 -5.81 3.34
C GLY A 20 -8.55 -5.07 2.05
N LYS A 21 -7.68 -4.06 2.07
CA LYS A 21 -7.35 -3.23 0.91
C LYS A 21 -5.95 -3.51 0.39
N TYR A 22 -5.76 -3.23 -0.89
CA TYR A 22 -4.46 -3.09 -1.52
C TYR A 22 -4.00 -1.64 -1.42
N LEU A 23 -2.77 -1.45 -0.95
CA LEU A 23 -2.10 -0.17 -0.86
C LEU A 23 -1.00 -0.11 -1.92
N ALA A 24 -0.89 1.03 -2.58
CA ALA A 24 0.26 1.39 -3.39
C ALA A 24 1.12 2.40 -2.63
N ILE A 25 2.38 2.05 -2.39
CA ILE A 25 3.36 2.84 -1.66
C ILE A 25 4.43 3.34 -2.64
N VAL A 26 4.72 4.64 -2.61
CA VAL A 26 5.74 5.30 -3.42
C VAL A 26 6.43 6.33 -2.55
N ASP A 27 7.76 6.32 -2.45
CA ASP A 27 8.55 7.25 -1.62
C ASP A 27 8.01 7.37 -0.18
N ASP A 28 7.87 6.24 0.52
CA ASP A 28 7.47 6.21 1.93
C ASP A 28 6.07 6.82 2.23
N ARG A 29 5.14 6.72 1.27
CA ARG A 29 3.74 7.15 1.47
C ARG A 29 2.76 6.29 0.67
N VAL A 30 1.57 6.09 1.23
CA VAL A 30 0.44 5.52 0.48
C VAL A 30 -0.08 6.54 -0.53
N VAL A 31 -0.06 6.18 -1.82
CA VAL A 31 -0.51 7.04 -2.92
C VAL A 31 -1.82 6.58 -3.55
N ALA A 32 -2.18 5.31 -3.38
CA ALA A 32 -3.47 4.77 -3.83
C ALA A 32 -3.92 3.60 -2.94
N VAL A 33 -5.23 3.46 -2.81
CA VAL A 33 -5.90 2.37 -2.06
C VAL A 33 -7.00 1.80 -2.93
N SER A 34 -7.11 0.47 -3.02
CA SER A 34 -8.19 -0.19 -3.77
C SER A 34 -8.53 -1.57 -3.21
N ASN A 35 -9.64 -2.15 -3.67
CA ASN A 35 -9.99 -3.55 -3.43
C ASN A 35 -9.20 -4.52 -4.33
N SER A 36 -8.49 -4.00 -5.33
CA SER A 36 -7.71 -4.77 -6.30
C SER A 36 -6.28 -4.25 -6.36
N GLY A 37 -5.31 -5.16 -6.33
CA GLY A 37 -3.89 -4.81 -6.50
C GLY A 37 -3.60 -4.18 -7.87
N HIS A 38 -4.33 -4.62 -8.92
CA HIS A 38 -4.21 -4.03 -10.26
C HIS A 38 -4.67 -2.57 -10.28
N ASP A 39 -5.83 -2.28 -9.68
CA ASP A 39 -6.38 -0.92 -9.65
C ASP A 39 -5.53 0.01 -8.77
N ALA A 40 -5.02 -0.49 -7.65
CA ALA A 40 -4.08 0.26 -6.81
C ALA A 40 -2.82 0.65 -7.59
N PHE A 41 -2.26 -0.29 -8.37
CA PHE A 41 -1.10 -0.04 -9.23
C PHE A 41 -1.40 0.95 -10.37
N GLU A 42 -2.47 0.75 -11.13
CA GLU A 42 -2.84 1.63 -12.24
C GLU A 42 -3.14 3.06 -11.77
N ASN A 43 -3.77 3.21 -10.61
CA ASN A 43 -4.00 4.52 -10.00
C ASN A 43 -2.67 5.16 -9.55
N ALA A 44 -1.79 4.41 -8.88
CA ALA A 44 -0.48 4.91 -8.46
C ALA A 44 0.39 5.32 -9.65
N LYS A 45 0.38 4.57 -10.74
CA LYS A 45 1.12 4.87 -11.97
C LYS A 45 0.67 6.16 -12.64
N LYS A 46 -0.62 6.49 -12.57
CA LYS A 46 -1.16 7.78 -13.06
C LYS A 46 -0.71 8.95 -12.17
N ILE A 47 -0.64 8.74 -10.86
CA ILE A 47 -0.26 9.77 -9.87
C ILE A 47 1.25 10.00 -9.86
N CYS A 48 2.06 8.94 -9.99
CA CYS A 48 3.51 8.95 -9.87
C CYS A 48 4.16 8.23 -11.07
N PRO A 49 4.08 8.80 -12.29
CA PRO A 49 4.63 8.16 -13.48
C PRO A 49 6.15 8.01 -13.38
N GLY A 50 6.65 6.82 -13.74
CA GLY A 50 8.09 6.52 -13.77
C GLY A 50 8.74 6.26 -12.41
N LYS A 51 7.96 6.28 -11.33
CA LYS A 51 8.44 5.87 -10.00
C LYS A 51 8.23 4.38 -9.77
N GLU A 52 9.06 3.81 -8.90
CA GLU A 52 8.86 2.46 -8.40
C GLU A 52 7.64 2.44 -7.47
N ILE A 53 6.76 1.45 -7.68
CA ILE A 53 5.49 1.33 -6.95
C ILE A 53 5.50 0.00 -6.22
N TYR A 54 5.38 0.05 -4.91
CA TYR A 54 5.23 -1.15 -4.08
C TYR A 54 3.76 -1.40 -3.79
N ILE A 55 3.29 -2.62 -4.06
CA ILE A 55 1.90 -3.03 -3.80
C ILE A 55 1.88 -4.00 -2.64
N THR A 56 1.01 -3.76 -1.66
CA THR A 56 0.82 -4.62 -0.51
C THR A 56 -0.66 -4.78 -0.19
N TYR A 57 -1.05 -5.93 0.37
CA TYR A 57 -2.40 -6.21 0.84
C TYR A 57 -2.44 -6.13 2.36
N MET A 58 -3.40 -5.39 2.90
CA MET A 58 -3.67 -5.31 4.33
C MET A 58 -4.75 -6.34 4.71
N PRO A 59 -4.43 -7.37 5.50
CA PRO A 59 -5.42 -8.35 5.95
C PRO A 59 -6.49 -7.71 6.84
N THR A 60 -7.73 -8.20 6.77
CA THR A 60 -8.84 -7.71 7.61
C THR A 60 -8.79 -8.20 9.05
N GLU A 61 -8.09 -9.30 9.32
CA GLU A 61 -7.86 -9.85 10.66
C GLU A 61 -6.47 -10.50 10.67
N LEU A 62 -5.65 -10.17 11.68
CA LEU A 62 -4.57 -11.05 12.09
C LEU A 62 -5.23 -12.29 12.69
N GLN A 63 -5.16 -13.44 12.00
CA GLN A 63 -5.42 -14.72 12.65
C GLN A 63 -4.33 -14.94 13.71
N LEU A 64 -4.56 -14.44 14.91
CA LEU A 64 -3.82 -14.74 16.14
C LEU A 64 -4.47 -15.91 16.86
#